data_AF-A0A356KXD7-F1
#
_entry.id   AF-A0A356KXD7-F1
#
_cell.length_a   1.000
_cell.length_b   1.000
_cell.length_c   1.000
_cell.angle_alpha   90.00
_cell.angle_beta   90.00
_cell.angle_gamma   90.00
#
_symmetry.space_group_name_H-M   'P 1'
#
loop_
_entity.id
_entity.type
_entity.pdbx_description
1 polymer ?
#
loop_
_entity_poly.entity_id
_entity_poly.type
_entity_poly.pdbx_seq_one_letter_code
_entity_poly.pdbx_strand_id
1 'polypeptide(L)'
;MLKTMTIATCCVVSFATLAAADPLDAVRSGQVLLRRGSRGPTVAALQQALTQEGYPLSADGIFGIRTEAAVRAFQGSRGLSVDGVVGPATAGALGSGNTSTQPQPQPQPQPAPNPGTVGSTPGVTIPARPSSARAGSAVLASTNGMSLSQRGAVFEREILAGNVPNFERSFVTLTLRSGGSTLELKVCPDWLAVGHDRDFIRVPLDPRSAQRIADRFGCVLPTRPLVNAIWQQAALKLRPVTLTPGSQMQSNEWLRRNEAGNEAQRRVSPLGLLVSGLKKDVVLTNRLNSRPSKVAIYGWHRQSGSPWQPLSTVHGWSYVDYSHGIRLIARRAKLDGNPVDVDQLYARGDSRVSDEGPLSWRRYR
;
A
#
# COMPACT_ATOMS: atom_id res chain seq x y z
N MET A 1 -40.33 -33.28 -79.98
CA MET A 1 -38.86 -33.40 -79.82
C MET A 1 -38.50 -33.04 -78.39
N LEU A 2 -37.80 -33.93 -77.70
CA LEU A 2 -37.35 -33.85 -76.31
C LEU A 2 -36.53 -32.58 -76.01
N LYS A 3 -36.82 -31.92 -74.89
CA LYS A 3 -35.88 -31.78 -73.76
C LYS A 3 -36.56 -31.09 -72.57
N THR A 4 -36.86 -31.90 -71.57
CA THR A 4 -37.20 -31.49 -70.20
C THR A 4 -36.03 -30.73 -69.59
N MET A 5 -36.21 -29.45 -69.24
CA MET A 5 -35.23 -28.69 -68.45
C MET A 5 -35.78 -28.51 -67.03
N THR A 6 -35.30 -29.38 -66.14
CA THR A 6 -35.42 -29.26 -64.69
C THR A 6 -34.53 -28.10 -64.24
N ILE A 7 -35.12 -26.98 -63.80
CA ILE A 7 -34.38 -25.95 -63.06
C ILE A 7 -34.61 -26.23 -61.58
N ALA A 8 -33.61 -26.90 -60.99
CA ALA A 8 -33.52 -27.09 -59.55
C ALA A 8 -33.19 -25.75 -58.89
N THR A 9 -34.12 -25.21 -58.10
CA THR A 9 -33.85 -24.13 -57.15
C THR A 9 -32.91 -24.68 -56.09
N CYS A 10 -31.62 -24.42 -56.26
CA CYS A 10 -30.60 -24.69 -55.25
C CYS A 10 -30.80 -23.68 -54.11
N CYS A 11 -31.62 -24.04 -53.11
CA CYS A 11 -31.57 -23.39 -51.81
C CYS A 11 -30.18 -23.67 -51.24
N VAL A 12 -29.26 -22.71 -51.39
CA VAL A 12 -28.04 -22.68 -50.58
C VAL A 12 -28.51 -22.42 -49.15
N VAL A 13 -28.73 -23.49 -48.40
CA VAL A 13 -28.83 -23.41 -46.94
C VAL A 13 -27.46 -22.94 -46.49
N SER A 14 -27.33 -21.63 -46.28
CA SER A 14 -26.18 -21.08 -45.57
C SER A 14 -26.21 -21.69 -44.18
N PHE A 15 -25.44 -22.75 -43.98
CA PHE A 15 -24.97 -23.09 -42.65
C PHE A 15 -24.11 -21.92 -42.21
N ALA A 16 -24.74 -20.95 -41.54
CA ALA A 16 -24.02 -20.08 -40.64
C ALA A 16 -23.42 -21.02 -39.59
N THR A 17 -22.14 -21.36 -39.78
CA THR A 17 -21.32 -21.89 -38.71
C THR A 17 -21.46 -20.90 -37.58
N LEU A 18 -22.18 -21.28 -36.52
CA LEU A 18 -22.17 -20.54 -35.28
C LEU A 18 -20.73 -20.64 -34.77
N ALA A 19 -19.89 -19.67 -35.12
CA ALA A 19 -18.57 -19.56 -34.54
C ALA A 19 -18.81 -19.50 -33.03
N ALA A 20 -18.27 -20.48 -32.30
CA ALA A 20 -18.35 -20.48 -30.84
C ALA A 20 -17.76 -19.14 -30.38
N ALA A 21 -18.55 -18.36 -29.62
CA ALA A 21 -18.11 -17.08 -29.07
C ALA A 21 -16.77 -17.28 -28.35
N ASP A 22 -15.80 -16.39 -28.58
CA ASP A 22 -14.48 -16.54 -27.95
C ASP A 22 -14.68 -16.51 -26.42
N PRO A 23 -14.26 -17.56 -25.70
CA PRO A 23 -14.50 -17.65 -24.26
C PRO A 23 -13.92 -16.47 -23.45
N LEU A 24 -12.96 -15.71 -24.00
CA LEU A 24 -12.40 -14.51 -23.40
C LEU A 24 -13.16 -13.21 -23.75
N ASP A 25 -14.16 -13.22 -24.63
CA ASP A 25 -14.88 -12.01 -25.05
C ASP A 25 -15.59 -11.31 -23.88
N ALA A 26 -16.16 -12.07 -22.95
CA ALA A 26 -16.73 -11.52 -21.72
C ALA A 26 -15.66 -10.85 -20.82
N VAL A 27 -14.41 -11.30 -20.90
CA VAL A 27 -13.28 -10.70 -20.15
C VAL A 27 -12.74 -9.48 -20.88
N ARG A 28 -12.64 -9.53 -22.21
CA ARG A 28 -12.21 -8.41 -23.06
C ARG A 28 -13.21 -7.26 -23.03
N SER A 29 -14.50 -7.56 -22.97
CA SER A 29 -15.58 -6.56 -22.82
C SER A 29 -15.76 -6.05 -21.38
N GLY A 30 -15.01 -6.61 -20.41
CA GLY A 30 -15.04 -6.17 -19.01
C GLY A 30 -16.26 -6.64 -18.22
N GLN A 31 -17.09 -7.51 -18.79
CA GLN A 31 -18.23 -8.12 -18.10
C GLN A 31 -17.78 -9.12 -17.02
N VAL A 32 -16.61 -9.73 -17.19
CA VAL A 32 -16.03 -10.73 -16.27
C VAL A 32 -14.56 -10.43 -15.99
N LEU A 33 -14.12 -10.68 -14.74
CA LEU A 33 -12.70 -10.66 -14.36
C LEU A 33 -12.27 -12.03 -13.87
N LEU A 34 -11.14 -12.54 -14.36
CA LEU A 34 -10.56 -13.79 -13.88
C LEU A 34 -9.44 -13.53 -12.87
N ARG A 35 -9.44 -14.28 -11.78
CA ARG A 35 -8.45 -14.17 -10.69
C ARG A 35 -8.35 -15.49 -9.96
N ARG A 36 -7.39 -15.62 -9.03
CA ARG A 36 -7.27 -16.84 -8.22
C ARG A 36 -8.60 -17.23 -7.59
N GLY A 37 -9.00 -18.48 -7.78
CA GLY A 37 -10.28 -19.04 -7.34
C GLY A 37 -11.37 -19.06 -8.41
N SER A 38 -11.23 -18.29 -9.50
CA SER A 38 -12.09 -18.44 -10.69
C SER A 38 -11.97 -19.85 -11.26
N ARG A 39 -13.08 -20.39 -11.77
CA ARG A 39 -13.14 -21.71 -12.41
C ARG A 39 -14.04 -21.68 -13.63
N GLY A 40 -13.83 -22.63 -14.54
CA GLY A 40 -14.71 -22.86 -15.69
C GLY A 40 -14.02 -22.64 -17.04
N PRO A 41 -14.78 -22.74 -18.14
CA PRO A 41 -14.23 -22.78 -19.49
C PRO A 41 -13.44 -21.51 -19.87
N THR A 42 -13.86 -20.34 -19.38
CA THR A 42 -13.13 -19.07 -19.61
C THR A 42 -11.75 -19.05 -18.96
N VAL A 43 -11.56 -19.76 -17.84
CA VAL A 43 -10.24 -19.93 -17.22
C VAL A 43 -9.37 -20.91 -18.00
N ALA A 44 -9.96 -21.98 -18.54
CA ALA A 44 -9.24 -22.91 -19.40
C ALA A 44 -8.73 -22.21 -20.67
N ALA A 45 -9.57 -21.37 -21.28
CA ALA A 45 -9.18 -20.54 -22.42
C ALA A 45 -8.05 -19.55 -22.09
N LEU A 46 -8.09 -18.91 -20.92
CA LEU A 46 -6.97 -18.09 -20.44
C LEU A 46 -5.66 -18.89 -20.29
N GLN A 47 -5.73 -20.08 -19.69
CA GLN A 47 -4.55 -20.93 -19.49
C GLN A 47 -3.94 -21.39 -20.83
N GLN A 48 -4.79 -21.68 -21.82
CA GLN A 48 -4.37 -21.98 -23.19
C GLN A 48 -3.68 -20.77 -23.83
N ALA A 49 -4.27 -19.58 -23.73
CA ALA A 49 -3.70 -18.35 -24.27
C ALA A 49 -2.33 -18.02 -23.62
N LEU A 50 -2.21 -18.13 -22.30
CA LEU A 50 -0.93 -17.94 -21.59
C LEU A 50 0.12 -18.98 -22.00
N THR A 51 -0.28 -20.22 -22.28
CA THR A 51 0.62 -21.26 -22.77
C THR A 51 1.15 -20.93 -24.16
N GLN A 52 0.31 -20.37 -25.04
CA GLN A 52 0.72 -19.87 -26.36
C GLN A 52 1.68 -18.67 -26.27
N GLU A 53 1.56 -17.87 -25.21
CA GLU A 53 2.46 -16.75 -24.89
C GLU A 53 3.77 -17.20 -24.19
N GLY A 54 4.02 -18.51 -24.09
CA GLY A 54 5.25 -19.06 -23.53
C GLY A 54 5.22 -19.31 -22.02
N TYR A 55 4.05 -19.25 -21.38
CA TYR A 55 3.88 -19.59 -19.96
C TYR A 55 3.22 -20.97 -19.82
N PRO A 56 4.00 -22.06 -19.68
CA PRO A 56 3.45 -23.42 -19.71
C PRO A 56 2.49 -23.68 -18.54
N LEU A 57 1.22 -23.91 -18.86
CA LEU A 57 0.16 -24.23 -17.90
C LEU A 57 -0.65 -25.44 -18.37
N SER A 58 -1.24 -26.16 -17.41
CA SER A 58 -2.33 -27.09 -17.70
C SER A 58 -3.63 -26.28 -17.82
N ALA A 59 -4.41 -26.50 -18.89
CA ALA A 59 -5.70 -25.85 -19.11
C ALA A 59 -6.84 -26.59 -18.40
N ASP A 60 -6.72 -26.72 -17.08
CA ASP A 60 -7.66 -27.44 -16.22
C ASP A 60 -8.92 -26.63 -15.86
N GLY A 61 -8.99 -25.38 -16.30
CA GLY A 61 -10.12 -24.49 -15.99
C GLY A 61 -10.14 -24.01 -14.54
N ILE A 62 -9.04 -24.14 -13.80
CA ILE A 62 -8.92 -23.69 -12.41
C ILE A 62 -7.85 -22.61 -12.30
N PHE A 63 -8.25 -21.42 -11.86
CA PHE A 63 -7.34 -20.31 -11.68
C PHE A 63 -6.62 -20.49 -10.34
N GLY A 64 -5.62 -21.37 -10.33
CA GLY A 64 -4.78 -21.67 -9.18
C GLY A 64 -3.57 -20.76 -9.06
N ILE A 65 -2.68 -21.11 -8.11
CA ILE A 65 -1.45 -20.36 -7.85
C ILE A 65 -0.52 -20.28 -9.07
N ARG A 66 -0.47 -21.35 -9.88
CA ARG A 66 0.34 -21.41 -11.10
C ARG A 66 -0.21 -20.49 -12.20
N THR A 67 -1.53 -20.50 -12.41
CA THR A 67 -2.21 -19.60 -13.35
C THR A 67 -2.00 -18.13 -12.96
N GLU A 68 -2.10 -17.79 -11.67
CA GLU A 68 -1.83 -16.41 -11.23
C GLU A 68 -0.38 -15.98 -11.44
N ALA A 69 0.58 -16.87 -11.15
CA ALA A 69 2.00 -16.57 -11.36
C ALA A 69 2.29 -16.30 -12.85
N ALA A 70 1.71 -17.09 -13.75
CA ALA A 70 1.81 -16.90 -15.18
C ALA A 70 1.14 -15.58 -15.64
N VAL A 71 -0.05 -15.26 -15.14
CA VAL A 71 -0.72 -13.97 -15.45
C VAL A 71 0.14 -12.79 -15.01
N ARG A 72 0.72 -12.84 -13.81
CA ARG A 72 1.59 -11.75 -13.33
C ARG A 72 2.87 -11.64 -14.16
N ALA A 73 3.48 -12.76 -14.53
CA ALA A 73 4.66 -12.76 -15.37
C ALA A 73 4.35 -12.21 -16.78
N PHE A 74 3.19 -12.55 -17.34
CA PHE A 74 2.67 -12.03 -18.59
C PHE A 74 2.37 -10.52 -18.51
N GLN A 75 1.69 -10.07 -17.46
CA GLN A 75 1.43 -8.65 -17.23
C GLN A 75 2.74 -7.86 -17.13
N GLY A 76 3.74 -8.41 -16.43
CA GLY A 76 5.06 -7.81 -16.31
C GLY A 76 5.80 -7.72 -17.65
N SER A 77 5.74 -8.78 -18.48
CA SER A 77 6.37 -8.78 -19.80
C SER A 77 5.68 -7.86 -20.80
N ARG A 78 4.38 -7.58 -20.62
CA ARG A 78 3.58 -6.70 -21.46
C ARG A 78 3.46 -5.26 -20.95
N GLY A 79 4.17 -4.90 -19.87
CA GLY A 79 4.11 -3.54 -19.29
C GLY A 79 2.74 -3.17 -18.71
N LEU A 80 1.92 -4.17 -18.38
CA LEU A 80 0.61 -4.02 -17.77
C LEU A 80 0.72 -3.91 -16.25
N SER A 81 -0.38 -3.52 -15.60
CA SER A 81 -0.56 -3.67 -14.15
C SER A 81 -0.36 -5.12 -13.76
N VAL A 82 0.65 -5.42 -12.93
CA VAL A 82 0.99 -6.78 -12.48
C VAL A 82 0.15 -7.17 -11.27
N ASP A 83 -1.16 -7.16 -11.42
CA ASP A 83 -2.14 -7.41 -10.35
C ASP A 83 -2.59 -8.87 -10.25
N GLY A 84 -2.22 -9.73 -11.21
CA GLY A 84 -2.63 -11.13 -11.27
C GLY A 84 -4.10 -11.33 -11.64
N VAL A 85 -4.77 -10.27 -12.08
CA VAL A 85 -6.17 -10.27 -12.50
C VAL A 85 -6.25 -10.10 -14.00
N VAL A 86 -6.99 -10.98 -14.64
CA VAL A 86 -7.24 -10.88 -16.08
C VAL A 86 -8.55 -10.13 -16.28
N GLY A 87 -8.41 -8.83 -16.56
CA GLY A 87 -9.47 -7.98 -17.09
C GLY A 87 -9.20 -7.55 -18.53
N PRO A 88 -9.95 -6.58 -19.07
CA PRO A 88 -9.87 -6.18 -20.48
C PRO A 88 -8.46 -5.92 -21.01
N ALA A 89 -7.63 -5.20 -20.26
CA ALA A 89 -6.26 -4.89 -20.67
C ALA A 89 -5.38 -6.15 -20.76
N THR A 90 -5.46 -7.03 -19.76
CA THR A 90 -4.73 -8.30 -19.76
C THR A 90 -5.24 -9.24 -20.84
N ALA A 91 -6.56 -9.33 -21.03
CA ALA A 91 -7.19 -10.20 -22.03
C ALA A 91 -7.00 -9.71 -23.47
N GLY A 92 -6.93 -8.39 -23.67
CA GLY A 92 -6.64 -7.77 -24.97
C GLY A 92 -5.17 -7.91 -25.38
N ALA A 93 -4.25 -8.05 -24.42
CA ALA A 93 -2.84 -8.28 -24.69
C ALA A 93 -2.52 -9.74 -25.08
N LEU A 94 -3.41 -10.69 -24.79
CA LEU A 94 -3.24 -12.11 -25.12
C LEU A 94 -3.56 -12.36 -26.60
N GLY A 95 -2.63 -12.95 -27.36
CA GLY A 95 -2.84 -13.33 -28.77
C GLY A 95 -2.45 -12.25 -29.79
N SER A 96 -1.89 -11.12 -29.36
CA SER A 96 -1.31 -10.11 -30.27
C SER A 96 0.18 -10.40 -30.49
N GLY A 97 0.49 -11.22 -31.49
CA GLY A 97 1.85 -11.43 -31.98
C GLY A 97 2.43 -10.13 -32.58
N ASN A 98 3.64 -9.76 -32.17
CA ASN A 98 4.50 -8.70 -32.71
C ASN A 98 3.82 -7.54 -33.46
N THR A 99 3.53 -6.45 -32.76
CA THR A 99 3.58 -5.10 -33.37
C THR A 99 4.12 -4.09 -32.37
N SER A 100 5.37 -3.69 -32.60
CA SER A 100 5.95 -2.46 -32.07
C SER A 100 5.33 -1.26 -32.80
N THR A 101 4.43 -0.51 -32.15
CA THR A 101 4.16 0.89 -32.54
C THR A 101 3.52 1.69 -31.41
N GLN A 102 4.21 2.80 -31.08
CA GLN A 102 3.83 4.05 -30.41
C GLN A 102 2.78 4.14 -29.27
N PRO A 103 3.07 4.96 -28.24
CA PRO A 103 2.12 5.28 -27.17
C PRO A 103 1.05 6.27 -27.65
N GLN A 104 -0.22 5.83 -27.64
CA GLN A 104 -1.42 6.68 -27.67
C GLN A 104 -2.60 5.93 -27.03
N PRO A 105 -3.67 6.62 -26.60
CA PRO A 105 -3.75 7.58 -25.50
C PRO A 105 -4.46 6.91 -24.31
N GLN A 106 -4.01 7.19 -23.08
CA GLN A 106 -4.92 7.06 -21.92
C GLN A 106 -6.15 7.94 -22.19
N PRO A 107 -7.38 7.50 -21.88
CA PRO A 107 -8.56 8.37 -21.94
C PRO A 107 -8.26 9.71 -21.26
N GLN A 108 -8.50 10.81 -21.98
CA GLN A 108 -8.32 12.19 -21.51
C GLN A 108 -9.21 12.49 -20.28
N PRO A 109 -8.84 13.53 -19.50
CA PRO A 109 -9.12 13.60 -18.06
C PRO A 109 -10.60 13.73 -17.76
N GLN A 110 -11.14 12.83 -16.94
CA GLN A 110 -12.03 13.34 -15.90
C GLN A 110 -11.21 14.35 -15.12
N PRO A 111 -11.72 15.57 -14.86
CA PRO A 111 -11.13 16.45 -13.87
C PRO A 111 -10.77 15.59 -12.67
N ALA A 112 -9.53 15.72 -12.19
CA ALA A 112 -9.27 15.33 -10.81
C ALA A 112 -10.48 15.86 -10.02
N PRO A 113 -11.16 15.05 -9.18
CA PRO A 113 -12.10 15.65 -8.27
C PRO A 113 -11.36 16.84 -7.66
N ASN A 114 -11.93 18.04 -7.86
CA ASN A 114 -11.40 19.28 -7.33
C ASN A 114 -11.00 19.04 -5.86
N PRO A 115 -10.09 19.83 -5.28
CA PRO A 115 -9.71 19.74 -3.86
C PRO A 115 -10.89 20.11 -2.97
N GLY A 116 -11.92 19.27 -2.99
CA GLY A 116 -13.14 19.33 -2.22
C GLY A 116 -12.86 18.60 -0.94
N THR A 117 -12.48 19.39 0.07
CA THR A 117 -12.36 19.00 1.46
C THR A 117 -11.52 17.74 1.62
N VAL A 118 -10.23 17.88 1.35
CA VAL A 118 -9.22 16.97 1.89
C VAL A 118 -9.53 16.84 3.37
N GLY A 119 -9.97 15.65 3.82
CA GLY A 119 -10.34 15.46 5.21
C GLY A 119 -9.17 15.92 6.08
N SER A 120 -9.34 17.04 6.76
CA SER A 120 -8.29 17.69 7.52
C SER A 120 -8.54 17.36 8.98
N THR A 121 -7.58 16.70 9.60
CA THR A 121 -7.65 16.48 11.04
C THR A 121 -7.37 17.80 11.76
N PRO A 122 -8.28 18.31 12.61
CA PRO A 122 -8.01 19.54 13.35
C PRO A 122 -6.71 19.46 14.15
N GLY A 123 -5.85 20.46 13.99
CA GLY A 123 -4.54 20.50 14.65
C GLY A 123 -3.41 19.75 13.92
N VAL A 124 -3.70 19.05 12.82
CA VAL A 124 -2.69 18.45 11.95
C VAL A 124 -2.54 19.29 10.68
N THR A 125 -1.30 19.68 10.36
CA THR A 125 -0.99 20.58 9.24
C THR A 125 -0.11 19.90 8.19
N ILE A 126 -0.73 19.13 7.29
CA ILE A 126 -0.04 18.56 6.11
C ILE A 126 -0.27 19.51 4.93
N PRO A 127 0.78 20.08 4.30
CA PRO A 127 0.61 20.98 3.15
C PRO A 127 -0.17 20.33 2.01
N ALA A 128 -0.91 21.14 1.25
CA ALA A 128 -1.60 20.67 0.06
C ALA A 128 -0.60 20.03 -0.91
N ARG A 129 -1.01 18.94 -1.55
CA ARG A 129 -0.16 18.25 -2.52
C ARG A 129 0.08 19.15 -3.74
N PRO A 130 1.34 19.44 -4.12
CA PRO A 130 1.64 20.15 -5.35
C PRO A 130 1.15 19.37 -6.57
N SER A 131 0.60 20.03 -7.58
CA SER A 131 0.18 19.38 -8.84
C SER A 131 1.35 18.73 -9.59
N SER A 132 2.57 19.24 -9.41
CA SER A 132 3.81 18.69 -9.95
C SER A 132 4.39 17.51 -9.14
N ALA A 133 3.79 17.16 -8.00
CA ALA A 133 4.33 16.14 -7.11
C ALA A 133 4.26 14.75 -7.73
N ARG A 134 5.40 14.06 -7.79
CA ARG A 134 5.56 12.75 -8.40
C ARG A 134 4.83 11.65 -7.61
N ALA A 135 4.41 10.61 -8.31
CA ALA A 135 3.88 9.38 -7.70
C ALA A 135 4.92 8.68 -6.81
N GLY A 136 4.48 7.86 -5.86
CA GLY A 136 5.35 7.22 -4.87
C GLY A 136 6.43 6.34 -5.50
N SER A 137 6.06 5.51 -6.48
CA SER A 137 6.98 4.68 -7.25
C SER A 137 8.08 5.49 -7.95
N ALA A 138 7.71 6.63 -8.54
CA ALA A 138 8.63 7.53 -9.23
C ALA A 138 9.58 8.23 -8.24
N VAL A 139 9.09 8.64 -7.06
CA VAL A 139 9.96 9.17 -6.00
C VAL A 139 10.95 8.09 -5.55
N LEU A 140 10.51 6.87 -5.27
CA LEU A 140 11.41 5.78 -4.87
C LEU A 140 12.49 5.57 -5.94
N ALA A 141 12.11 5.45 -7.21
CA ALA A 141 13.05 5.23 -8.32
C ALA A 141 14.11 6.34 -8.43
N SER A 142 13.74 7.59 -8.12
CA SER A 142 14.69 8.71 -8.12
C SER A 142 15.79 8.62 -7.07
N THR A 143 15.63 7.75 -6.08
CA THR A 143 16.59 7.53 -5.00
C THR A 143 17.52 6.33 -5.24
N ASN A 144 17.45 5.70 -6.42
CA ASN A 144 18.30 4.58 -6.77
C ASN A 144 19.78 5.00 -6.75
N GLY A 145 20.64 4.20 -6.09
CA GLY A 145 22.06 4.48 -5.94
C GLY A 145 22.40 5.51 -4.85
N MET A 146 21.41 6.14 -4.20
CA MET A 146 21.65 7.07 -3.11
C MET A 146 22.01 6.35 -1.80
N SER A 147 22.80 7.01 -0.97
CA SER A 147 22.96 6.60 0.44
C SER A 147 21.63 6.71 1.20
N LEU A 148 21.52 6.02 2.34
CA LEU A 148 20.30 6.08 3.17
C LEU A 148 19.96 7.49 3.64
N SER A 149 20.96 8.31 3.95
CA SER A 149 20.74 9.70 4.36
C SER A 149 20.20 10.55 3.21
N GLN A 150 20.76 10.40 2.01
CA GLN A 150 20.27 11.11 0.82
C GLN A 150 18.84 10.68 0.44
N ARG A 151 18.56 9.37 0.46
CA ARG A 151 17.20 8.85 0.23
C ARG A 151 16.21 9.39 1.27
N GLY A 152 16.57 9.36 2.55
CA GLY A 152 15.76 9.89 3.63
C GLY A 152 15.46 11.39 3.45
N ALA A 153 16.45 12.17 3.04
CA ALA A 153 16.28 13.60 2.74
C ALA A 153 15.33 13.86 1.57
N VAL A 154 15.35 13.00 0.53
CA VAL A 154 14.36 13.07 -0.57
C VAL A 154 12.96 12.82 -0.03
N PHE A 155 12.75 11.71 0.70
CA PHE A 155 11.44 11.39 1.27
C PHE A 155 10.91 12.46 2.22
N GLU A 156 11.77 12.96 3.12
CA GLU A 156 11.41 14.04 4.03
C GLU A 156 10.97 15.30 3.26
N ARG A 157 11.74 15.72 2.24
CA ARG A 157 11.41 16.89 1.44
C ARG A 157 10.06 16.73 0.71
N GLU A 158 9.82 15.57 0.10
CA GLU A 158 8.55 15.28 -0.58
C GLU A 158 7.38 15.35 0.41
N ILE A 159 7.49 14.72 1.59
CA ILE A 159 6.44 14.75 2.62
C ILE A 159 6.20 16.19 3.10
N LEU A 160 7.26 16.92 3.46
CA LEU A 160 7.17 18.29 3.94
C LEU A 160 6.61 19.26 2.88
N ALA A 161 6.78 18.96 1.60
CA ALA A 161 6.15 19.70 0.49
C ALA A 161 4.68 19.33 0.27
N GLY A 162 4.15 18.32 0.98
CA GLY A 162 2.77 17.86 0.86
C GLY A 162 2.56 16.71 -0.12
N ASN A 163 3.62 16.06 -0.65
CA ASN A 163 3.53 14.84 -1.47
C ASN A 163 3.13 13.63 -0.61
N VAL A 164 1.94 13.69 -0.02
CA VAL A 164 1.35 12.73 0.91
C VAL A 164 -0.04 12.34 0.38
N PRO A 165 -0.43 11.05 0.42
CA PRO A 165 -1.76 10.60 0.00
C PRO A 165 -2.89 11.34 0.72
N ASN A 166 -4.05 11.48 0.08
CA ASN A 166 -5.19 12.17 0.68
C ASN A 166 -5.76 11.40 1.86
N PHE A 167 -5.79 10.07 1.78
CA PHE A 167 -6.33 9.24 2.85
C PHE A 167 -5.54 9.37 4.16
N GLU A 168 -4.24 9.71 4.12
CA GLU A 168 -3.41 9.90 5.31
C GLU A 168 -3.70 11.20 6.07
N ARG A 169 -4.49 12.11 5.49
CA ARG A 169 -4.80 13.42 6.08
C ARG A 169 -5.99 13.37 7.05
N SER A 170 -6.83 12.33 6.88
CA SER A 170 -7.97 12.00 7.72
C SER A 170 -7.56 11.02 8.82
N PHE A 171 -7.12 11.54 9.96
CA PHE A 171 -6.68 10.72 11.08
C PHE A 171 -7.87 10.05 11.76
N VAL A 172 -7.66 8.81 12.16
CA VAL A 172 -8.66 7.97 12.82
C VAL A 172 -8.61 8.22 14.32
N THR A 173 -9.77 8.28 14.97
CA THR A 173 -9.85 8.41 16.42
C THR A 173 -9.50 7.09 17.09
N LEU A 174 -8.61 7.14 18.08
CA LEU A 174 -8.27 6.07 19.00
C LEU A 174 -8.76 6.45 20.40
N THR A 175 -9.46 5.54 21.07
CA THR A 175 -10.03 5.79 22.40
C THR A 175 -9.31 4.95 23.44
N LEU A 176 -8.66 5.59 24.41
CA LEU A 176 -7.89 4.96 25.48
C LEU A 176 -8.55 5.24 26.83
N ARG A 177 -8.74 4.21 27.65
CA ARG A 177 -9.41 4.33 28.95
C ARG A 177 -8.47 3.91 30.08
N SER A 178 -8.46 4.68 31.15
CA SER A 178 -7.70 4.37 32.37
C SER A 178 -8.29 5.15 33.55
N GLY A 179 -8.49 4.50 34.70
CA GLY A 179 -8.97 5.14 35.93
C GLY A 179 -10.30 5.90 35.79
N GLY A 180 -11.23 5.40 34.98
CA GLY A 180 -12.53 6.05 34.71
C GLY A 180 -12.49 7.19 33.68
N SER A 181 -11.31 7.72 33.35
CA SER A 181 -11.16 8.76 32.34
C SER A 181 -10.89 8.20 30.93
N THR A 182 -11.37 8.92 29.92
CA THR A 182 -11.26 8.59 28.49
C THR A 182 -10.41 9.61 27.75
N LEU A 183 -9.36 9.13 27.08
CA LEU A 183 -8.53 9.91 26.17
C LEU A 183 -8.89 9.54 24.72
N GLU A 184 -9.28 10.53 23.93
CA GLU A 184 -9.47 10.41 22.49
C GLU A 184 -8.29 11.09 21.78
N LEU A 185 -7.50 10.31 21.05
CA LEU A 185 -6.40 10.82 20.23
C LEU A 185 -6.63 10.49 18.76
N LYS A 186 -6.02 11.25 17.86
CA LYS A 186 -6.11 11.04 16.41
C LYS A 186 -4.82 10.43 15.92
N VAL A 187 -4.89 9.36 15.12
CA VAL A 187 -3.73 8.66 14.55
C VAL A 187 -3.81 8.62 13.02
N CYS A 188 -2.68 8.83 12.35
CA CYS A 188 -2.56 8.65 10.91
C CYS A 188 -2.98 7.21 10.54
N PRO A 189 -3.91 7.01 9.59
CA PRO A 189 -4.51 5.70 9.33
C PRO A 189 -3.50 4.66 8.82
N ASP A 190 -2.42 5.11 8.17
CA ASP A 190 -1.32 4.28 7.69
C ASP A 190 0.04 4.85 8.13
N TRP A 191 1.14 4.13 7.86
CA TRP A 191 2.49 4.67 8.03
C TRP A 191 2.78 5.68 6.93
N LEU A 192 3.41 6.81 7.28
CA LEU A 192 3.70 7.90 6.36
C LEU A 192 4.18 7.41 5.00
N ALA A 193 3.47 7.85 3.97
CA ALA A 193 3.78 7.52 2.60
C ALA A 193 4.08 8.77 1.76
N VAL A 194 4.87 8.55 0.71
CA VAL A 194 5.05 9.52 -0.38
C VAL A 194 4.24 9.06 -1.58
N GLY A 195 3.55 9.99 -2.23
CA GLY A 195 2.75 9.73 -3.43
C GLY A 195 1.29 10.11 -3.25
N HIS A 196 0.44 9.60 -4.12
CA HIS A 196 -1.00 9.85 -4.12
C HIS A 196 -1.77 8.53 -3.91
N ASP A 197 -3.08 8.60 -3.68
CA ASP A 197 -3.91 7.44 -3.30
C ASP A 197 -3.79 6.24 -4.25
N ARG A 198 -3.48 6.46 -5.53
CA ARG A 198 -3.31 5.40 -6.54
C ARG A 198 -1.88 4.83 -6.68
N ASP A 199 -0.87 5.54 -6.18
CA ASP A 199 0.54 5.17 -6.27
C ASP A 199 1.29 5.92 -5.17
N PHE A 200 1.49 5.21 -4.07
CA PHE A 200 2.19 5.68 -2.90
C PHE A 200 3.15 4.60 -2.41
N ILE A 201 4.12 5.01 -1.62
CA ILE A 201 5.06 4.10 -0.96
C ILE A 201 5.24 4.50 0.49
N ARG A 202 5.06 3.55 1.42
CA ARG A 202 5.35 3.80 2.85
C ARG A 202 6.84 3.94 3.02
N VAL A 203 7.29 5.09 3.52
CA VAL A 203 8.71 5.41 3.56
C VAL A 203 9.32 5.11 4.93
N PRO A 204 10.41 4.32 4.97
CA PRO A 204 11.22 4.19 6.17
C PRO A 204 12.10 5.44 6.31
N LEU A 205 12.20 6.01 7.51
CA LEU A 205 12.95 7.23 7.81
C LEU A 205 13.76 7.05 9.09
N ASP A 206 14.90 7.74 9.16
CA ASP A 206 15.60 7.90 10.43
C ASP A 206 14.72 8.72 11.41
N PRO A 207 14.91 8.54 12.73
CA PRO A 207 13.99 9.10 13.70
C PRO A 207 14.08 10.63 13.82
N ARG A 208 15.18 11.26 13.37
CA ARG A 208 15.30 12.73 13.37
C ARG A 208 14.48 13.34 12.24
N SER A 209 14.53 12.75 11.05
CA SER A 209 13.68 13.14 9.92
C SER A 209 12.20 12.91 10.24
N ALA A 210 11.87 11.78 10.86
CA ALA A 210 10.53 11.51 11.37
C ALA A 210 10.06 12.56 12.39
N GLN A 211 10.93 12.96 13.32
CA GLN A 211 10.62 13.98 14.32
C GLN A 211 10.37 15.36 13.69
N ARG A 212 11.18 15.78 12.71
CA ARG A 212 10.98 17.05 12.00
C ARG A 212 9.65 17.10 11.27
N ILE A 213 9.26 16.02 10.60
CA ILE A 213 7.94 15.88 9.97
C ILE A 213 6.83 15.96 11.03
N ALA A 214 6.95 15.19 12.11
CA ALA A 214 5.96 15.19 13.18
C ALA A 214 5.78 16.60 13.76
N ASP A 215 6.87 17.30 14.06
CA ASP A 215 6.84 18.67 14.57
C ASP A 215 6.20 19.65 13.57
N ARG A 216 6.57 19.56 12.28
CA ARG A 216 6.00 20.42 11.23
C ARG A 216 4.50 20.22 11.05
N PHE A 217 4.02 18.98 11.23
CA PHE A 217 2.63 18.61 11.02
C PHE A 217 1.76 18.76 12.28
N GLY A 218 2.31 19.19 13.42
CA GLY A 218 1.53 19.26 14.67
C GLY A 218 1.24 17.89 15.26
N CYS A 219 2.18 16.96 15.10
CA CYS A 219 2.11 15.57 15.52
C CYS A 219 3.20 15.22 16.54
N VAL A 220 3.12 14.01 17.09
CA VAL A 220 4.14 13.36 17.92
C VAL A 220 4.37 11.93 17.41
N LEU A 221 5.52 11.36 17.77
CA LEU A 221 5.83 9.95 17.51
C LEU A 221 5.22 9.06 18.61
N PRO A 222 4.78 7.83 18.29
CA PRO A 222 4.10 6.98 19.24
C PRO A 222 5.05 6.41 20.29
N THR A 223 4.48 5.97 21.40
CA THR A 223 5.14 5.08 22.37
C THR A 223 4.67 3.64 22.15
N ARG A 224 5.30 2.69 22.84
CA ARG A 224 4.89 1.28 22.80
C ARG A 224 3.38 1.07 23.13
N PRO A 225 2.81 1.63 24.21
CA PRO A 225 1.37 1.54 24.48
C PRO A 225 0.50 2.00 23.32
N LEU A 226 0.87 3.10 22.66
CA LEU A 226 0.11 3.63 21.53
C LEU A 226 0.17 2.70 20.32
N VAL A 227 1.33 2.13 20.00
CA VAL A 227 1.44 1.14 18.92
C VAL A 227 0.54 -0.08 19.20
N ASN A 228 0.50 -0.55 20.45
CA ASN A 228 -0.40 -1.65 20.84
C ASN A 228 -1.87 -1.29 20.70
N ALA A 229 -2.26 -0.10 21.16
CA ALA A 229 -3.64 0.36 21.04
C ALA A 229 -4.06 0.58 19.58
N ILE A 230 -3.17 1.08 18.73
CA ILE A 230 -3.37 1.17 17.28
C ILE A 230 -3.65 -0.22 16.72
N TRP A 231 -2.84 -1.22 17.06
CA TRP A 231 -3.10 -2.59 16.60
C TRP A 231 -4.46 -3.09 17.06
N GLN A 232 -4.78 -2.94 18.35
CA GLN A 232 -6.05 -3.41 18.93
C GLN A 232 -7.25 -2.80 18.18
N GLN A 233 -7.24 -1.50 17.93
CA GLN A 233 -8.36 -0.76 17.34
C GLN A 233 -8.30 -0.66 15.81
N ALA A 234 -7.24 -1.16 15.16
CA ALA A 234 -7.14 -1.17 13.69
C ALA A 234 -8.26 -2.01 13.08
N ALA A 235 -9.01 -1.40 12.16
CA ALA A 235 -10.03 -2.07 11.36
C ALA A 235 -9.42 -3.10 10.39
N LEU A 236 -8.18 -2.85 9.94
CA LEU A 236 -7.44 -3.78 9.08
C LEU A 236 -6.12 -4.19 9.74
N LYS A 237 -6.00 -5.47 10.09
CA LYS A 237 -4.78 -6.07 10.66
C LYS A 237 -4.17 -7.00 9.63
N LEU A 238 -3.10 -6.58 8.93
CA LEU A 238 -2.41 -7.45 7.99
C LEU A 238 -1.18 -8.08 8.66
N ARG A 239 -0.62 -9.10 7.99
CA ARG A 239 0.51 -9.87 8.51
C ARG A 239 1.83 -9.21 8.10
N PRO A 240 2.85 -9.25 8.96
CA PRO A 240 4.24 -8.99 8.59
C PRO A 240 4.65 -9.71 7.30
N VAL A 241 5.04 -8.97 6.26
CA VAL A 241 5.73 -9.55 5.10
C VAL A 241 7.21 -9.65 5.43
N THR A 242 7.69 -10.88 5.61
CA THR A 242 9.10 -11.16 5.85
C THR A 242 9.82 -11.41 4.52
N LEU A 243 10.99 -10.79 4.36
CA LEU A 243 11.93 -11.07 3.29
C LEU A 243 13.18 -11.68 3.93
N THR A 244 13.91 -12.50 3.17
CA THR A 244 15.16 -13.10 3.66
C THR A 244 16.11 -11.99 4.12
N PRO A 245 16.58 -12.03 5.38
CA PRO A 245 17.54 -11.04 5.87
C PRO A 245 18.85 -11.06 5.09
N GLY A 246 19.48 -9.90 4.92
CA GLY A 246 20.74 -9.76 4.20
C GLY A 246 21.13 -8.30 3.95
N SER A 247 22.22 -8.08 3.24
CA SER A 247 22.74 -6.74 2.91
C SER A 247 21.74 -5.86 2.16
N GLN A 248 20.76 -6.48 1.48
CA GLN A 248 19.77 -5.78 0.67
C GLN A 248 18.58 -5.23 1.48
N MET A 249 18.47 -5.50 2.79
CA MET A 249 17.33 -5.06 3.62
C MET A 249 17.09 -3.55 3.62
N GLN A 250 18.10 -2.76 3.30
CA GLN A 250 18.03 -1.30 3.26
C GLN A 250 17.81 -0.77 1.82
N SER A 251 17.81 -1.65 0.82
CA SER A 251 17.69 -1.30 -0.60
C SER A 251 16.26 -0.91 -1.01
N ASN A 252 16.15 -0.13 -2.09
CA ASN A 252 14.87 0.21 -2.71
C ASN A 252 14.13 -1.03 -3.24
N GLU A 253 14.87 -2.05 -3.68
CA GLU A 253 14.29 -3.30 -4.16
C GLU A 253 13.59 -4.07 -3.03
N TRP A 254 14.20 -4.16 -1.85
CA TRP A 254 13.54 -4.78 -0.68
C TRP A 254 12.32 -3.98 -0.22
N LEU A 255 12.43 -2.66 -0.21
CA LEU A 255 11.30 -1.80 0.11
C LEU A 255 10.14 -2.03 -0.86
N ARG A 256 10.40 -2.02 -2.17
CA ARG A 256 9.41 -2.28 -3.21
C ARG A 256 8.77 -3.67 -3.09
N ARG A 257 9.56 -4.72 -2.83
CA ARG A 257 9.05 -6.08 -2.62
C ARG A 257 8.15 -6.18 -1.38
N ASN A 258 8.57 -5.54 -0.27
CA ASN A 258 7.76 -5.51 0.94
C ASN A 258 6.44 -4.77 0.72
N GLU A 259 6.48 -3.61 0.06
CA GLU A 259 5.27 -2.84 -0.25
C GLU A 259 4.33 -3.60 -1.17
N ALA A 260 4.84 -4.28 -2.21
CA ALA A 260 4.02 -5.15 -3.06
C ALA A 260 3.33 -6.26 -2.25
N GLY A 261 4.03 -6.87 -1.29
CA GLY A 261 3.43 -7.86 -0.38
C GLY A 261 2.40 -7.26 0.59
N ASN A 262 2.63 -6.05 1.09
CA ASN A 262 1.70 -5.34 1.97
C ASN A 262 0.40 -4.99 1.21
N GLU A 263 0.52 -4.45 0.00
CA GLU A 263 -0.62 -4.10 -0.84
C GLU A 263 -1.38 -5.34 -1.34
N ALA A 264 -0.68 -6.43 -1.67
CA ALA A 264 -1.32 -7.69 -2.01
C ALA A 264 -2.20 -8.24 -0.86
N GLN A 265 -1.80 -7.99 0.40
CA GLN A 265 -2.61 -8.34 1.57
C GLN A 265 -3.79 -7.38 1.78
N ARG A 266 -3.60 -6.08 1.51
CA ARG A 266 -4.67 -5.06 1.63
C ARG A 266 -5.84 -5.37 0.67
N ARG A 267 -5.61 -6.05 -0.45
CA ARG A 267 -6.65 -6.45 -1.42
C ARG A 267 -7.54 -5.25 -1.83
N VAL A 268 -8.86 -5.40 -1.82
CA VAL A 268 -9.85 -4.36 -2.13
C VAL A 268 -10.26 -3.52 -0.91
N SER A 269 -9.56 -3.65 0.23
CA SER A 269 -9.90 -2.89 1.43
C SER A 269 -9.72 -1.39 1.19
N PRO A 270 -10.71 -0.54 1.58
CA PRO A 270 -10.62 0.89 1.38
C PRO A 270 -9.37 1.53 2.00
N LEU A 271 -8.87 2.57 1.33
CA LEU A 271 -7.89 3.48 1.91
C LEU A 271 -8.53 4.30 3.04
N GLY A 272 -7.70 4.76 3.99
CA GLY A 272 -8.16 5.53 5.15
C GLY A 272 -8.67 4.71 6.34
N LEU A 273 -8.83 3.38 6.19
CA LEU A 273 -8.97 2.51 7.36
C LEU A 273 -7.72 2.58 8.24
N LEU A 274 -7.89 2.52 9.56
CA LEU A 274 -6.75 2.34 10.47
C LEU A 274 -6.15 0.96 10.24
N VAL A 275 -4.91 0.94 9.74
CA VAL A 275 -4.19 -0.29 9.39
C VAL A 275 -3.02 -0.53 10.32
N SER A 276 -2.85 -1.79 10.75
CA SER A 276 -1.75 -2.21 11.61
C SER A 276 -1.17 -3.57 11.20
N GLY A 277 0.00 -3.91 11.77
CA GLY A 277 0.71 -5.20 11.59
C GLY A 277 1.79 -5.24 10.50
N LEU A 278 1.84 -4.26 9.59
CA LEU A 278 2.70 -4.31 8.39
C LEU A 278 4.17 -3.98 8.66
N LYS A 279 4.39 -3.00 9.55
CA LYS A 279 5.70 -2.40 9.83
C LYS A 279 5.98 -2.38 11.33
N LYS A 280 7.26 -2.21 11.65
CA LYS A 280 7.74 -1.74 12.95
C LYS A 280 7.58 -0.22 13.00
N ASP A 281 7.15 0.32 14.12
CA ASP A 281 7.06 1.75 14.37
C ASP A 281 8.36 2.26 14.99
N VAL A 282 8.82 3.42 14.54
CA VAL A 282 9.76 4.25 15.31
C VAL A 282 8.99 4.83 16.50
N VAL A 283 9.51 4.61 17.72
CA VAL A 283 8.82 4.97 18.96
C VAL A 283 9.65 5.87 19.88
N LEU A 284 8.98 6.53 20.83
CA LEU A 284 9.59 7.21 21.97
C LEU A 284 9.69 6.24 23.18
N THR A 285 10.79 6.33 23.93
CA THR A 285 11.07 5.52 25.13
C THR A 285 12.19 6.16 25.95
N ASN A 286 12.11 6.05 27.28
CA ASN A 286 13.16 6.41 28.23
C ASN A 286 14.44 5.58 28.05
N ARG A 287 14.40 4.45 27.34
CA ARG A 287 15.62 3.71 26.96
C ARG A 287 16.60 4.53 26.12
N LEU A 288 16.14 5.64 25.51
CA LEU A 288 16.99 6.56 24.76
C LEU A 288 17.78 7.52 25.64
N ASN A 289 17.41 7.71 26.91
CA ASN A 289 18.14 8.60 27.83
C ASN A 289 19.63 8.23 27.95
N SER A 290 19.92 6.93 28.05
CA SER A 290 21.28 6.41 28.08
C SER A 290 21.81 6.00 26.70
N ARG A 291 21.02 6.20 25.64
CA ARG A 291 21.31 5.75 24.26
C ARG A 291 20.85 6.77 23.21
N PRO A 292 21.26 8.05 23.30
CA PRO A 292 20.72 9.12 22.47
C PRO A 292 21.01 8.96 20.96
N SER A 293 22.05 8.22 20.60
CA SER A 293 22.45 7.95 19.21
C SER A 293 21.77 6.71 18.60
N LYS A 294 20.75 6.16 19.24
CA LYS A 294 20.03 4.96 18.80
C LYS A 294 18.64 5.30 18.26
N VAL A 295 18.08 4.40 17.47
CA VAL A 295 16.65 4.41 17.12
C VAL A 295 15.91 3.39 17.98
N ALA A 296 14.74 3.76 18.50
CA ALA A 296 13.84 2.81 19.15
C ALA A 296 12.78 2.33 18.16
N ILE A 297 12.68 1.01 17.99
CA ILE A 297 11.70 0.37 17.11
C ILE A 297 10.87 -0.66 17.89
N TYR A 298 9.58 -0.74 17.56
CA TYR A 298 8.64 -1.64 18.23
C TYR A 298 7.50 -2.05 17.28
N GLY A 299 6.89 -3.20 17.52
CA GLY A 299 5.61 -3.57 16.90
C GLY A 299 5.75 -4.70 15.89
N TRP A 300 5.32 -4.45 14.64
CA TRP A 300 5.24 -5.49 13.60
C TRP A 300 4.45 -6.71 14.09
N HIS A 301 3.25 -6.43 14.57
CA HIS A 301 2.46 -7.35 15.37
C HIS A 301 2.06 -8.62 14.60
N ARG A 302 2.13 -9.74 15.31
CA ARG A 302 1.51 -11.00 14.90
C ARG A 302 -0.01 -10.86 14.97
N GLN A 303 -0.73 -11.78 14.34
CA GLN A 303 -2.19 -11.80 14.42
C GLN A 303 -2.73 -12.03 15.84
N SER A 304 -1.92 -12.61 16.74
CA SER A 304 -2.25 -12.73 18.16
C SER A 304 -2.22 -11.39 18.92
N GLY A 305 -1.73 -10.30 18.30
CA GLY A 305 -1.52 -9.02 18.97
C GLY A 305 -0.21 -8.93 19.74
N SER A 306 0.63 -9.97 19.72
CA SER A 306 1.98 -9.91 20.28
C SER A 306 2.92 -9.22 19.27
N PRO A 307 3.80 -8.32 19.72
CA PRO A 307 4.78 -7.69 18.83
C PRO A 307 5.77 -8.75 18.31
N TRP A 308 6.00 -8.83 17.00
CA TRP A 308 7.13 -9.60 16.48
C TRP A 308 8.44 -8.87 16.78
N GLN A 309 8.43 -7.54 16.72
CA GLN A 309 9.55 -6.69 17.14
C GLN A 309 9.33 -6.20 18.57
N PRO A 310 9.93 -6.84 19.60
CA PRO A 310 10.06 -6.25 20.93
C PRO A 310 10.75 -4.89 20.87
N LEU A 311 10.57 -4.09 21.93
CA LEU A 311 11.16 -2.76 22.01
C LEU A 311 12.68 -2.88 21.98
N SER A 312 13.29 -2.34 20.92
CA SER A 312 14.71 -2.49 20.65
C SER A 312 15.37 -1.15 20.39
N THR A 313 16.57 -0.96 20.94
CA THR A 313 17.45 0.21 20.73
C THR A 313 18.86 -0.22 20.30
N VAL A 314 18.98 -1.38 19.65
CA VAL A 314 20.30 -1.94 19.27
C VAL A 314 20.95 -1.16 18.12
N HIS A 315 20.14 -0.66 17.20
CA HIS A 315 20.62 0.02 16.00
C HIS A 315 20.89 1.50 16.21
N GLY A 316 21.92 2.01 15.53
CA GLY A 316 22.19 3.46 15.46
C GLY A 316 21.02 4.22 14.83
N TRP A 317 20.92 5.52 15.11
CA TRP A 317 19.83 6.38 14.63
C TRP A 317 19.68 6.38 13.10
N SER A 318 20.77 6.18 12.35
CA SER A 318 20.76 6.15 10.89
C SER A 318 20.26 4.82 10.29
N TYR A 319 19.95 3.82 11.13
CA TYR A 319 19.48 2.52 10.63
C TYR A 319 18.06 2.64 10.07
N VAL A 320 17.94 2.29 8.79
CA VAL A 320 16.68 2.31 8.04
C VAL A 320 16.55 1.05 7.21
N ASP A 321 15.49 0.27 7.42
CA ASP A 321 15.20 -0.95 6.64
C ASP A 321 13.77 -0.95 6.09
N TYR A 322 13.49 -1.88 5.17
CA TYR A 322 12.19 -2.03 4.51
C TYR A 322 11.01 -2.25 5.48
N SER A 323 11.28 -2.76 6.67
CA SER A 323 10.28 -3.30 7.61
C SER A 323 9.81 -2.28 8.63
N HIS A 324 10.51 -1.16 8.80
CA HIS A 324 10.05 -0.10 9.69
C HIS A 324 9.27 0.99 8.94
N GLY A 325 8.52 1.80 9.67
CA GLY A 325 7.76 2.94 9.16
C GLY A 325 7.53 3.98 10.24
N ILE A 326 7.02 5.13 9.82
CA ILE A 326 6.72 6.24 10.71
C ILE A 326 5.21 6.39 10.86
N ARG A 327 4.73 6.34 12.09
CA ARG A 327 3.33 6.59 12.43
C ARG A 327 3.22 7.92 13.13
N LEU A 328 2.30 8.78 12.67
CA LEU A 328 2.03 10.06 13.31
C LEU A 328 0.80 9.98 14.21
N ILE A 329 0.92 10.60 15.38
CA ILE A 329 -0.19 10.86 16.30
C ILE A 329 -0.41 12.37 16.32
N ALA A 330 -1.64 12.84 16.16
CA ALA A 330 -1.92 14.26 16.31
C ALA A 330 -1.54 14.71 17.73
N ARG A 331 -0.85 15.85 17.85
CA ARG A 331 -0.44 16.38 19.15
C ARG A 331 -1.64 16.80 20.00
N ARG A 332 -2.69 17.29 19.36
CA ARG A 332 -3.97 17.65 20.01
C ARG A 332 -4.84 16.41 20.19
N ALA A 333 -5.29 16.20 21.42
CA ALA A 333 -6.20 15.14 21.83
C ALA A 333 -7.31 15.70 22.73
N LYS A 334 -8.24 14.85 23.17
CA LYS A 334 -9.27 15.19 24.15
C LYS A 334 -9.22 14.23 25.33
N LEU A 335 -9.11 14.76 26.55
CA LEU A 335 -9.24 14.02 27.79
C LEU A 335 -10.57 14.38 28.44
N ASP A 336 -11.48 13.41 28.53
CA ASP A 336 -12.84 13.60 29.04
C ASP A 336 -13.57 14.77 28.33
N GLY A 337 -13.38 14.83 27.00
CA GLY A 337 -13.92 15.90 26.14
C GLY A 337 -13.08 17.19 26.10
N ASN A 338 -12.18 17.41 27.07
CA ASN A 338 -11.38 18.63 27.17
C ASN A 338 -10.09 18.55 26.33
N PRO A 339 -9.71 19.61 25.58
CA PRO A 339 -8.47 19.62 24.82
C PRO A 339 -7.24 19.36 25.69
N VAL A 340 -6.33 18.51 25.22
CA VAL A 340 -5.03 18.23 25.86
C VAL A 340 -3.93 18.05 24.81
N ASP A 341 -2.68 18.29 25.21
CA ASP A 341 -1.49 18.04 24.39
C ASP A 341 -0.86 16.68 24.76
N VAL A 342 -0.70 15.79 23.77
CA VAL A 342 -0.10 14.45 23.96
C VAL A 342 1.35 14.55 24.47
N ASP A 343 2.11 15.58 24.10
CA ASP A 343 3.47 15.79 24.63
C ASP A 343 3.48 16.09 26.13
N GLN A 344 2.44 16.77 26.63
CA GLN A 344 2.25 16.98 28.07
C GLN A 344 1.81 15.70 28.77
N LEU A 345 1.01 14.84 28.11
CA LEU A 345 0.68 13.51 28.61
C LEU A 345 1.94 12.65 28.79
N TYR A 346 2.85 12.68 27.81
CA TYR A 346 4.15 12.05 27.90
C TYR A 346 4.99 12.62 29.05
N ALA A 347 5.02 13.96 29.20
CA ALA A 347 5.81 14.63 30.23
C ALA A 347 5.42 14.23 31.65
N ARG A 348 4.12 14.06 31.91
CA ARG A 348 3.60 13.67 33.24
C ARG A 348 3.47 12.16 33.45
N GLY A 349 3.75 11.36 32.42
CA GLY A 349 3.68 9.90 32.50
C GLY A 349 2.26 9.36 32.57
N ASP A 350 1.33 9.93 31.81
CA ASP A 350 -0.04 9.45 31.74
C ASP A 350 -0.08 7.99 31.24
N SER A 351 -0.67 7.10 32.04
CA SER A 351 -0.62 5.64 31.83
C SER A 351 -1.30 5.16 30.55
N ARG A 352 -2.15 6.00 29.94
CA ARG A 352 -2.78 5.69 28.64
C ARG A 352 -1.78 5.78 27.49
N VAL A 353 -0.78 6.63 27.60
CA VAL A 353 0.17 6.92 26.52
C VAL A 353 1.60 6.54 26.86
N SER A 354 1.91 6.18 28.10
CA SER A 354 3.23 5.72 28.51
C SER A 354 3.12 4.61 29.56
N ASP A 355 3.90 3.56 29.41
CA ASP A 355 4.09 2.53 30.42
C ASP A 355 5.51 2.54 31.01
N GLU A 356 6.23 3.63 30.79
CA GLU A 356 7.56 3.91 31.36
C GLU A 356 7.52 5.09 32.34
N GLY A 357 6.31 5.54 32.72
CA GLY A 357 6.10 6.77 33.48
C GLY A 357 6.40 8.02 32.64
N PRO A 358 6.78 9.14 33.29
CA PRO A 358 7.20 10.36 32.62
C PRO A 358 8.31 10.13 31.59
N LEU A 359 8.12 10.62 30.37
CA LEU A 359 9.17 10.59 29.35
C LEU A 359 10.04 11.84 29.45
N SER A 360 11.32 11.67 29.80
CA SER A 360 12.31 12.76 29.74
C SER A 360 12.82 13.01 28.32
N TRP A 361 12.87 11.95 27.50
CA TRP A 361 13.25 12.02 26.08
C TRP A 361 12.02 11.91 25.18
N ARG A 362 11.41 13.06 24.86
CA ARG A 362 10.16 13.13 24.08
C ARG A 362 10.35 13.47 22.60
N ARG A 363 11.59 13.74 22.19
CA ARG A 363 11.93 14.14 20.82
C ARG A 363 13.28 13.62 20.41
N TYR A 364 13.40 13.12 19.19
CA TYR A 364 14.71 12.88 18.58
C TYR A 364 15.33 14.22 18.16
N ARG A 365 16.54 14.50 18.65
CA ARG A 365 17.30 15.72 18.34
C ARG A 365 18.38 15.47 17.30
#